data_AF-B3NPV7-F1
#
_entry.id   AF-B3NPV7-F1
#
_cell.length_a   1.000
_cell.length_b   1.000
_cell.length_c   1.000
_cell.angle_alpha   90.00
_cell.angle_beta   90.00
_cell.angle_gamma   90.00
#
_symmetry.space_group_name_H-M   'P 1'
#
loop_
_entity.id
_entity.type
_entity.pdbx_description
1 polymer ?
#
loop_
_entity_poly.entity_id
_entity_poly.type
_entity_poly.pdbx_seq_one_letter_code
_entity_poly.pdbx_strand_id
1 'polypeptide(L)'
;MNAAGGGSGSQAAGAAGGNSSLSHNALLATASGATTMPMAQLADGWLELESDPGLFTLLLKDFGCHDVQVEEVYDLQKPIESPYGFIFLFRWIEERRARRKIVETTAEIFVKDEEAISSIFFAQQVVPNSCATHALLSVLLNCNENNLQLGDTLSRLKVHTKGMSPENKGLAIGNTPELACAHNSHAMPQARRRLERTGAGVSSCRFTGEAFHFVSFVPINGQLFELDGLKPYPMNHGGWEDSEDWTDKFRRVMAERLGIATGEQDIRFNLMAVVPDRRIAITHKLKMLRTNQAIVSGTLQKLLKADEQGESGNGDSQRPDTPTTLLEPSAFTARDLQSLLKNLDTEIAINEQHLADENDRRHMFKVDASRRTHNYDKFICTFLSMLAHQGVLGELVSQHLLPSKKVSGQGAANRISKQSTTASAGGSTAGASAATPKTQQQQAAAAKNGKSPSKTPGRRRKGRNKCRKRK
;
A
#
# COMPACT_ATOMS: atom_id res chain seq x y z
N MET A 1 -36.41 41.69 -21.16
CA MET A 1 -36.02 42.93 -20.48
C MET A 1 -34.51 43.08 -20.62
N ASN A 2 -34.09 44.16 -21.31
CA ASN A 2 -32.75 44.73 -21.54
C ASN A 2 -31.69 43.82 -22.23
N ALA A 3 -31.45 43.94 -23.55
CA ALA A 3 -30.76 45.00 -24.35
C ALA A 3 -29.22 44.93 -24.18
N ALA A 4 -28.39 44.49 -25.14
CA ALA A 4 -28.12 44.88 -26.54
C ALA A 4 -27.18 46.10 -26.70
N GLY A 5 -26.16 45.94 -27.55
CA GLY A 5 -25.25 46.98 -28.08
C GLY A 5 -23.78 46.68 -27.74
N GLY A 6 -22.82 46.53 -28.64
CA GLY A 6 -22.70 46.93 -30.05
C GLY A 6 -21.43 47.79 -30.20
N GLY A 7 -20.58 47.53 -31.22
CA GLY A 7 -19.53 48.48 -31.61
C GLY A 7 -18.23 47.88 -32.16
N SER A 8 -18.17 47.76 -33.48
CA SER A 8 -17.02 47.45 -34.35
C SER A 8 -16.07 48.63 -34.57
N GLY A 9 -14.79 48.36 -34.89
CA GLY A 9 -13.85 49.34 -35.45
C GLY A 9 -12.61 48.68 -36.06
N SER A 10 -12.31 49.00 -37.32
CA SER A 10 -11.45 48.26 -38.27
C SER A 10 -10.07 48.88 -38.54
N GLN A 11 -9.24 48.12 -39.28
CA GLN A 11 -8.11 48.51 -40.18
C GLN A 11 -6.73 48.72 -39.53
N ALA A 12 -5.57 48.51 -40.17
CA ALA A 12 -5.08 47.62 -41.24
C ALA A 12 -3.57 47.96 -41.42
N ALA A 13 -2.76 46.92 -41.66
CA ALA A 13 -1.48 46.88 -42.40
C ALA A 13 -0.24 47.71 -41.93
N GLY A 14 0.92 47.02 -41.85
CA GLY A 14 2.20 47.62 -42.21
C GLY A 14 3.48 47.10 -41.54
N ALA A 15 4.20 46.24 -42.28
CA ALA A 15 5.67 46.10 -42.33
C ALA A 15 6.43 45.19 -41.33
N ALA A 16 7.29 44.38 -41.95
CA ALA A 16 8.15 43.33 -41.44
C ALA A 16 9.37 43.79 -40.62
N GLY A 17 9.88 42.90 -39.77
CA GLY A 17 11.29 42.94 -39.35
C GLY A 17 11.62 42.15 -38.08
N GLY A 18 12.35 41.03 -38.25
CA GLY A 18 13.42 40.64 -37.32
C GLY A 18 13.09 39.70 -36.16
N ASN A 19 13.57 38.45 -36.29
CA ASN A 19 13.71 37.44 -35.24
C ASN A 19 14.40 37.97 -33.97
N SER A 20 13.88 37.62 -32.79
CA SER A 20 14.68 36.98 -31.72
C SER A 20 13.79 36.47 -30.59
N SER A 21 14.00 35.21 -30.25
CA SER A 21 13.51 34.47 -29.09
C SER A 21 13.82 35.17 -27.77
N LEU A 22 12.93 35.09 -26.78
CA LEU A 22 13.29 34.86 -25.37
C LEU A 22 12.04 34.53 -24.53
N SER A 23 12.17 33.41 -23.83
CA SER A 23 11.26 32.77 -22.88
C SER A 23 10.93 33.62 -21.65
N HIS A 24 9.65 33.65 -21.26
CA HIS A 24 9.23 34.00 -19.90
C HIS A 24 8.29 32.92 -19.36
N ASN A 25 8.79 32.11 -18.43
CA ASN A 25 7.97 31.47 -17.41
C ASN A 25 8.63 31.74 -16.06
N ALA A 26 8.03 32.66 -15.32
CA ALA A 26 8.52 33.15 -14.04
C ALA A 26 8.07 32.26 -12.89
N LEU A 27 9.05 31.92 -12.05
CA LEU A 27 8.97 31.33 -10.73
C LEU A 27 7.95 32.03 -9.82
N LEU A 28 7.09 31.24 -9.17
CA LEU A 28 6.50 31.57 -7.86
C LEU A 28 6.79 30.41 -6.91
N ALA A 29 7.90 30.52 -6.19
CA ALA A 29 8.26 29.64 -5.10
C ALA A 29 7.69 30.21 -3.80
N THR A 30 6.67 29.55 -3.23
CA THR A 30 6.20 29.81 -1.87
C THR A 30 6.80 28.82 -0.90
N ALA A 31 7.21 29.34 0.25
CA ALA A 31 8.02 28.70 1.29
C ALA A 31 7.44 27.37 1.81
N SER A 32 7.91 26.28 1.25
CA SER A 32 8.13 24.98 1.90
C SER A 32 9.19 24.28 1.05
N GLY A 33 10.09 23.49 1.64
CA GLY A 33 11.24 22.90 0.95
C GLY A 33 10.92 21.86 -0.15
N ALA A 34 9.74 21.92 -0.76
CA ALA A 34 9.36 21.14 -1.92
C ALA A 34 10.16 21.61 -3.13
N THR A 35 11.12 20.80 -3.57
CA THR A 35 11.80 20.98 -4.84
C THR A 35 10.75 20.88 -5.94
N THR A 36 10.39 21.98 -6.58
CA THR A 36 9.50 21.99 -7.74
C THR A 36 10.17 21.23 -8.88
N MET A 37 9.67 20.03 -9.18
CA MET A 37 10.09 19.30 -10.38
C MET A 37 9.66 20.11 -11.62
N PRO A 38 10.56 20.35 -12.59
CA PRO A 38 10.16 20.96 -13.85
C PRO A 38 9.02 20.16 -14.50
N MET A 39 7.92 20.83 -14.85
CA MET A 39 6.74 20.21 -15.48
C MET A 39 7.10 19.29 -16.67
N ALA A 40 8.18 19.60 -17.38
CA ALA A 40 8.63 18.86 -18.56
C ALA A 40 9.17 17.44 -18.28
N GLN A 41 9.32 17.01 -17.01
CA GLN A 41 9.90 15.70 -16.66
C GLN A 41 9.06 14.90 -15.65
N LEU A 42 7.78 15.27 -15.46
CA LEU A 42 6.90 14.60 -14.49
C LEU A 42 6.74 13.10 -14.77
N ALA A 43 6.59 12.70 -16.04
CA ALA A 43 6.37 11.31 -16.42
C ALA A 43 7.61 10.42 -16.28
N ASP A 44 8.83 10.97 -16.42
CA ASP A 44 10.07 10.17 -16.36
C ASP A 44 10.71 10.16 -14.96
N GLY A 45 10.18 10.97 -14.04
CA GLY A 45 10.81 11.25 -12.75
C GLY A 45 10.36 10.40 -11.57
N TRP A 46 9.55 9.35 -11.77
CA TRP A 46 9.01 8.55 -10.67
C TRP A 46 10.04 7.56 -10.12
N LEU A 47 10.17 7.55 -8.79
CA LEU A 47 11.16 6.76 -8.05
C LEU A 47 10.53 5.47 -7.51
N GLU A 48 11.30 4.39 -7.48
CA GLU A 48 10.86 3.11 -6.90
C GLU A 48 10.57 3.25 -5.39
N LEU A 49 9.42 2.73 -4.94
CA LEU A 49 8.99 2.70 -3.54
C LEU A 49 9.04 1.31 -2.95
N GLU A 50 9.28 1.24 -1.64
CA GLU A 50 9.20 -0.01 -0.87
C GLU A 50 7.75 -0.44 -0.63
N SER A 51 7.53 -1.75 -0.55
CA SER A 51 6.23 -2.33 -0.16
C SER A 51 6.06 -2.31 1.36
N ASP A 52 5.64 -1.16 1.88
CA ASP A 52 5.40 -0.96 3.31
C ASP A 52 3.99 -0.37 3.54
N PRO A 53 3.13 -0.99 4.38
CA PRO A 53 1.80 -0.47 4.67
C PRO A 53 1.83 0.92 5.33
N GLY A 54 2.87 1.20 6.13
CA GLY A 54 3.09 2.52 6.75
C GLY A 54 3.36 3.61 5.72
N LEU A 55 4.25 3.33 4.77
CA LEU A 55 4.53 4.18 3.61
C LEU A 55 3.25 4.45 2.83
N PHE A 56 2.49 3.42 2.47
CA PHE A 56 1.27 3.58 1.66
C PHE A 56 0.19 4.37 2.41
N THR A 57 0.06 4.15 3.72
CA THR A 57 -0.85 4.94 4.57
C THR A 57 -0.47 6.42 4.59
N LEU A 58 0.82 6.75 4.66
CA LEU A 58 1.28 8.14 4.62
C LEU A 58 1.16 8.75 3.22
N LEU A 59 1.45 7.98 2.18
CA LEU A 59 1.30 8.40 0.79
C LEU A 59 -0.16 8.77 0.45
N LEU A 60 -1.13 7.96 0.89
CA LEU A 60 -2.56 8.30 0.73
C LEU A 60 -2.94 9.61 1.41
N LYS A 61 -2.39 9.85 2.61
CA LYS A 61 -2.58 11.10 3.32
C LYS A 61 -2.01 12.29 2.54
N ASP A 62 -0.84 12.13 1.93
CA ASP A 62 -0.18 13.16 1.13
C ASP A 62 -0.87 13.40 -0.23
N PHE A 63 -1.65 12.44 -0.74
CA PHE A 63 -2.58 12.66 -1.86
C PHE A 63 -3.79 13.52 -1.48
N GLY A 64 -4.02 13.75 -0.18
CA GLY A 64 -5.18 14.45 0.36
C GLY A 64 -6.36 13.52 0.69
N CYS A 65 -6.21 12.20 0.55
CA CYS A 65 -7.22 11.23 0.95
C CYS A 65 -7.07 10.97 2.45
N HIS A 66 -8.01 11.49 3.23
CA HIS A 66 -8.05 11.27 4.68
C HIS A 66 -8.90 10.04 5.02
N ASP A 67 -8.84 9.61 6.28
CA ASP A 67 -9.68 8.53 6.83
C ASP A 67 -9.49 7.15 6.18
N VAL A 68 -8.38 6.95 5.48
CA VAL A 68 -7.94 5.66 4.92
C VAL A 68 -6.60 5.26 5.52
N GLN A 69 -6.41 3.96 5.71
CA GLN A 69 -5.11 3.37 6.00
C GLN A 69 -4.91 2.08 5.23
N VAL A 70 -3.65 1.65 5.17
CA VAL A 70 -3.25 0.39 4.54
C VAL A 70 -2.73 -0.54 5.63
N GLU A 71 -3.25 -1.76 5.65
CA GLU A 71 -2.88 -2.81 6.61
C GLU A 71 -2.28 -3.99 5.87
N GLU A 72 -1.22 -4.58 6.42
CA GLU A 72 -0.64 -5.81 5.88
C GLU A 72 -1.45 -7.04 6.33
N VAL A 73 -1.70 -7.96 5.39
CA VAL A 73 -2.48 -9.16 5.58
C VAL A 73 -1.55 -10.36 5.69
N TYR A 74 -1.20 -10.74 6.92
CA TYR A 74 -0.35 -11.91 7.19
C TYR A 74 -1.12 -13.23 7.13
N ASP A 75 -2.40 -13.22 7.50
CA ASP A 75 -3.27 -14.39 7.52
C ASP A 75 -4.49 -14.13 6.65
N LEU A 76 -4.58 -14.83 5.51
CA LEU A 76 -5.68 -14.69 4.56
C LEU A 76 -7.05 -15.07 5.16
N GLN A 77 -7.08 -15.91 6.21
CA GLN A 77 -8.31 -16.35 6.86
C GLN A 77 -8.78 -15.42 7.97
N LYS A 78 -7.95 -14.46 8.40
CA LYS A 78 -8.35 -13.49 9.41
C LYS A 78 -9.37 -12.51 8.80
N PRO A 79 -10.56 -12.34 9.39
CA PRO A 79 -11.54 -11.38 8.89
C PRO A 79 -10.98 -9.96 9.00
N ILE A 80 -11.22 -9.16 7.96
CA ILE A 80 -10.84 -7.75 7.89
C ILE A 80 -12.14 -6.97 7.80
N GLU A 81 -12.37 -6.06 8.74
CA GLU A 81 -13.59 -5.27 8.78
C GLU A 81 -13.53 -4.15 7.74
N SER A 82 -14.57 -4.09 6.89
CA SER A 82 -14.83 -3.04 5.90
C SER A 82 -13.66 -2.68 4.97
N PRO A 83 -12.98 -3.63 4.31
CA PRO A 83 -11.97 -3.28 3.32
C PRO A 83 -12.60 -2.57 2.11
N TYR A 84 -11.87 -1.63 1.53
CA TYR A 84 -12.18 -0.99 0.25
C TYR A 84 -11.67 -1.81 -0.93
N GLY A 85 -10.57 -2.52 -0.72
CA GLY A 85 -9.91 -3.35 -1.73
C GLY A 85 -8.61 -3.92 -1.19
N PHE A 86 -7.97 -4.76 -2.00
CA PHE A 86 -6.70 -5.37 -1.67
C PHE A 86 -5.64 -5.01 -2.71
N ILE A 87 -4.39 -4.92 -2.27
CA ILE A 87 -3.22 -4.71 -3.12
C ILE A 87 -2.32 -5.92 -2.93
N PHE A 88 -2.13 -6.68 -4.00
CA PHE A 88 -1.26 -7.84 -4.03
C PHE A 88 0.04 -7.50 -4.75
N LEU A 89 1.15 -7.74 -4.05
CA LEU A 89 2.49 -7.64 -4.60
C LEU A 89 3.05 -9.03 -4.84
N PHE A 90 3.62 -9.22 -6.01
CA PHE A 90 4.39 -10.42 -6.33
C PHE A 90 5.64 -10.08 -7.10
N ARG A 91 6.63 -10.97 -7.03
CA ARG A 91 7.80 -10.88 -7.90
C ARG A 91 7.37 -11.08 -9.36
N TRP A 92 7.59 -10.06 -10.16
CA TRP A 92 7.37 -10.08 -11.60
C TRP A 92 8.34 -11.06 -12.25
N ILE A 93 7.81 -12.05 -12.94
CA ILE A 93 8.59 -13.11 -13.59
C ILE A 93 8.14 -13.17 -15.03
N GLU A 94 8.96 -12.64 -15.93
CA GLU A 94 8.67 -12.51 -17.36
C GLU A 94 8.25 -13.84 -17.99
N GLU A 95 8.90 -14.93 -17.58
CA GLU A 95 8.64 -16.29 -18.05
C GLU A 95 7.19 -16.77 -17.79
N ARG A 96 6.50 -16.24 -16.77
CA ARG A 96 5.10 -16.61 -16.48
C ARG A 96 4.13 -16.10 -17.54
N ARG A 97 4.37 -14.93 -18.15
CA ARG A 97 3.52 -14.41 -19.23
C ARG A 97 3.69 -15.20 -20.54
N ALA A 98 4.87 -15.76 -20.77
CA ALA A 98 5.16 -16.53 -21.98
C ALA A 98 4.51 -17.95 -21.98
N ARG A 99 4.05 -18.45 -20.82
CA ARG A 99 3.38 -19.74 -20.74
C ARG A 99 1.98 -19.64 -21.32
N ARG A 100 1.82 -20.03 -22.59
CA ARG A 100 0.54 -20.11 -23.34
C ARG A 100 -0.64 -20.65 -22.51
N LYS A 101 -0.43 -21.67 -21.68
CA LYS A 101 -1.48 -22.30 -20.87
C LYS A 101 -2.10 -21.37 -19.82
N ILE A 102 -1.37 -20.39 -19.29
CA ILE A 102 -1.91 -19.41 -18.34
C ILE A 102 -2.71 -18.35 -19.09
N VAL A 103 -2.23 -17.95 -20.27
CA VAL A 103 -2.85 -16.91 -21.10
C VAL A 103 -4.27 -17.32 -21.53
N GLU A 104 -4.45 -18.58 -21.94
CA GLU A 104 -5.77 -19.10 -22.35
C GLU A 104 -6.80 -19.04 -21.22
N THR A 105 -6.47 -19.53 -20.02
CA THR A 105 -7.40 -19.50 -18.87
C THR A 105 -7.72 -18.07 -18.43
N THR A 106 -6.76 -17.14 -18.49
CA THR A 106 -7.02 -15.74 -18.14
C THR A 106 -7.80 -14.97 -19.19
N ALA A 107 -7.85 -15.45 -20.44
CA ALA A 107 -8.48 -14.73 -21.54
C ALA A 107 -10.02 -14.70 -21.42
N GLU A 108 -10.61 -15.71 -20.77
CA GLU A 108 -12.07 -15.83 -20.58
C GLU A 108 -12.60 -14.83 -19.55
N ILE A 109 -11.79 -14.42 -18.59
CA ILE A 109 -12.17 -13.47 -17.53
C ILE A 109 -11.81 -12.02 -17.84
N PHE A 110 -11.21 -11.74 -19.01
CA PHE A 110 -10.97 -10.36 -19.44
C PHE A 110 -12.25 -9.67 -19.88
N VAL A 111 -12.50 -8.49 -19.33
CA VAL A 111 -13.54 -7.60 -19.84
C VAL A 111 -12.96 -6.84 -21.02
N LYS A 112 -13.45 -7.14 -22.23
CA LYS A 112 -12.97 -6.56 -23.49
C LYS A 112 -13.91 -5.51 -24.07
N ASP A 113 -15.10 -5.36 -23.49
CA ASP A 113 -16.08 -4.36 -23.88
C ASP A 113 -15.58 -2.96 -23.52
N GLU A 114 -15.44 -2.09 -24.51
CA GLU A 114 -14.81 -0.77 -24.35
C GLU A 114 -15.64 0.15 -23.44
N GLU A 115 -16.97 0.10 -23.53
CA GLU A 115 -17.85 0.89 -22.67
C GLU A 115 -17.76 0.44 -21.21
N ALA A 116 -17.77 -0.87 -20.96
CA ALA A 116 -17.57 -1.43 -19.62
C ALA A 116 -16.20 -1.04 -19.03
N ILE A 117 -15.12 -1.13 -19.82
CA ILE A 117 -13.77 -0.71 -19.37
C ILE A 117 -13.72 0.78 -19.08
N SER A 118 -14.33 1.61 -19.95
CA SER A 118 -14.32 3.06 -19.81
C SER A 118 -15.15 3.53 -18.60
N SER A 119 -16.20 2.79 -18.26
CA SER A 119 -17.11 3.07 -17.13
C SER A 119 -16.46 2.94 -15.75
N ILE A 120 -15.48 2.04 -15.59
CA ILE A 120 -14.72 1.84 -14.34
C ILE A 120 -13.39 2.60 -14.37
N PHE A 121 -12.78 2.84 -13.21
CA PHE A 121 -11.42 3.38 -13.16
C PHE A 121 -10.40 2.25 -13.36
N PHE A 122 -10.10 1.91 -14.61
CA PHE A 122 -8.97 1.05 -14.99
C PHE A 122 -7.93 1.86 -15.76
N ALA A 123 -6.73 2.00 -15.19
CA ALA A 123 -5.64 2.78 -15.78
C ALA A 123 -4.45 1.86 -16.11
N GLN A 124 -3.93 1.97 -17.34
CA GLN A 124 -2.70 1.28 -17.72
C GLN A 124 -1.50 2.06 -17.19
N GLN A 125 -0.51 1.34 -16.67
CA GLN A 125 0.70 1.95 -16.14
C GLN A 125 1.62 2.37 -17.29
N VAL A 126 1.52 3.64 -17.68
CA VAL A 126 2.38 4.25 -18.69
C VAL A 126 3.71 4.71 -18.08
N VAL A 127 3.68 5.21 -16.83
CA VAL A 127 4.85 5.73 -16.13
C VAL A 127 5.61 4.61 -15.40
N PRO A 128 6.91 4.40 -15.64
CA PRO A 128 7.70 3.42 -14.90
C PRO A 128 7.78 3.76 -13.41
N ASN A 129 7.97 2.76 -12.55
CA ASN A 129 8.01 2.89 -11.07
C ASN A 129 6.76 3.44 -10.37
N SER A 130 5.71 3.84 -11.10
CA SER A 130 4.47 4.37 -10.50
C SER A 130 3.47 3.29 -10.02
N CYS A 131 3.88 2.02 -9.98
CA CYS A 131 3.02 0.86 -9.71
C CYS A 131 2.30 0.94 -8.35
N ALA A 132 2.99 1.40 -7.30
CA ALA A 132 2.39 1.56 -5.97
C ALA A 132 1.22 2.57 -5.98
N THR A 133 1.42 3.74 -6.59
CA THR A 133 0.37 4.75 -6.74
C THR A 133 -0.74 4.26 -7.65
N HIS A 134 -0.43 3.62 -8.78
CA HIS A 134 -1.44 3.04 -9.68
C HIS A 134 -2.33 2.04 -8.93
N ALA A 135 -1.76 1.15 -8.13
CA ALA A 135 -2.51 0.17 -7.37
C ALA A 135 -3.44 0.83 -6.32
N LEU A 136 -2.92 1.80 -5.56
CA LEU A 136 -3.71 2.56 -4.58
C LEU A 136 -4.87 3.31 -5.25
N LEU A 137 -4.61 4.02 -6.35
CA LEU A 137 -5.64 4.75 -7.09
C LEU A 137 -6.68 3.82 -7.72
N SER A 138 -6.26 2.66 -8.22
CA SER A 138 -7.16 1.65 -8.78
C SER A 138 -8.16 1.14 -7.73
N VAL A 139 -7.78 1.11 -6.45
CA VAL A 139 -8.72 0.81 -5.36
C VAL A 139 -9.59 2.04 -5.08
N LEU A 140 -8.98 3.17 -4.68
CA LEU A 140 -9.70 4.34 -4.17
C LEU A 140 -10.69 4.94 -5.18
N LEU A 141 -10.30 5.04 -6.46
CA LEU A 141 -11.13 5.69 -7.47
C LEU A 141 -12.30 4.80 -7.95
N ASN A 142 -12.28 3.50 -7.63
CA ASN A 142 -13.40 2.58 -7.82
C ASN A 142 -14.29 2.44 -6.57
N CYS A 143 -13.90 3.03 -5.42
CA CYS A 143 -14.80 3.12 -4.26
C CYS A 143 -15.99 4.04 -4.54
N ASN A 144 -17.10 3.74 -3.86
CA ASN A 144 -18.28 4.59 -3.84
C ASN A 144 -18.05 5.86 -3.01
N GLU A 145 -18.67 6.97 -3.40
CA GLU A 145 -18.50 8.28 -2.74
C GLU A 145 -19.10 8.32 -1.33
N ASN A 146 -20.05 7.43 -1.02
CA ASN A 146 -20.72 7.40 0.28
C ASN A 146 -19.81 6.97 1.43
N ASN A 147 -18.72 6.25 1.13
CA ASN A 147 -17.88 5.64 2.16
C ASN A 147 -16.52 6.34 2.31
N LEU A 148 -16.13 7.18 1.34
CA LEU A 148 -14.76 7.65 1.21
C LEU A 148 -14.67 9.09 0.71
N GLN A 149 -13.94 9.93 1.44
CA GLN A 149 -13.55 11.27 1.01
C GLN A 149 -12.19 11.22 0.31
N LEU A 150 -12.20 11.30 -1.03
CA LEU A 150 -11.00 11.20 -1.87
C LEU A 150 -10.03 12.41 -1.72
N GLY A 151 -10.54 13.56 -1.27
CA GLY A 151 -9.80 14.83 -1.31
C GLY A 151 -9.79 15.46 -2.71
N ASP A 152 -9.35 16.72 -2.80
CA ASP A 152 -9.49 17.54 -4.01
C ASP A 152 -8.74 16.97 -5.22
N THR A 153 -7.49 16.57 -5.02
CA THR A 153 -6.62 16.05 -6.09
C THR A 153 -7.21 14.79 -6.73
N LEU A 154 -7.59 13.81 -5.91
CA LEU A 154 -8.13 12.54 -6.39
C LEU A 154 -9.54 12.68 -6.97
N SER A 155 -10.38 13.54 -6.37
CA SER A 155 -11.72 13.83 -6.91
C SER A 155 -11.64 14.49 -8.29
N ARG A 156 -10.74 15.48 -8.44
CA ARG A 156 -10.48 16.14 -9.72
C ARG A 156 -9.96 15.15 -10.76
N LEU A 157 -9.02 14.28 -10.40
CA LEU A 157 -8.52 13.24 -11.30
C LEU A 157 -9.64 12.27 -11.73
N LYS A 158 -10.47 11.80 -10.79
CA LYS A 158 -11.59 10.88 -11.07
C LYS A 158 -12.60 11.48 -12.05
N VAL A 159 -12.98 12.75 -11.85
CA VAL A 159 -13.90 13.46 -12.75
C VAL A 159 -13.26 13.69 -14.12
N HIS A 160 -12.00 14.15 -14.15
CA HIS A 160 -11.29 14.45 -15.38
C HIS A 160 -11.11 13.21 -16.28
N THR A 161 -10.92 12.04 -15.67
CA THR A 161 -10.62 10.79 -16.38
C THR A 161 -11.84 9.92 -16.67
N LYS A 162 -13.04 10.39 -16.32
CA LYS A 162 -14.30 9.70 -16.61
C LYS A 162 -14.48 9.57 -18.13
N GLY A 163 -14.69 8.35 -18.62
CA GLY A 163 -14.88 8.09 -20.05
C GLY A 163 -13.58 7.96 -20.87
N MET A 164 -12.40 8.16 -20.27
CA MET A 164 -11.12 8.01 -20.98
C MET A 164 -10.71 6.55 -21.15
N SER A 165 -9.91 6.27 -22.19
CA SER A 165 -9.25 4.98 -22.37
C SER A 165 -8.27 4.68 -21.23
N PRO A 166 -7.95 3.41 -20.95
CA PRO A 166 -7.02 3.04 -19.89
C PRO A 166 -5.63 3.68 -20.01
N GLU A 167 -5.12 3.84 -21.23
CA GLU A 167 -3.85 4.53 -21.52
C GLU A 167 -3.92 6.01 -21.13
N ASN A 168 -4.99 6.71 -21.54
CA ASN A 168 -5.18 8.12 -21.19
C ASN A 168 -5.39 8.33 -19.68
N LYS A 169 -6.06 7.39 -19.00
CA LYS A 169 -6.14 7.37 -17.53
C LYS A 169 -4.74 7.25 -16.91
N GLY A 170 -3.88 6.40 -17.45
CA GLY A 170 -2.47 6.25 -17.05
C GLY A 170 -1.64 7.51 -17.25
N LEU A 171 -1.76 8.14 -18.42
CA LEU A 171 -1.11 9.42 -18.73
C LEU A 171 -1.57 10.53 -17.80
N ALA A 172 -2.87 10.59 -17.47
CA ALA A 172 -3.40 11.57 -16.53
C ALA A 172 -2.80 11.40 -15.12
N ILE A 173 -2.65 10.14 -14.63
CA ILE A 173 -1.95 9.85 -13.37
C ILE A 173 -0.51 10.36 -13.43
N GLY A 174 0.23 10.01 -14.48
CA GLY A 174 1.64 10.38 -14.66
C GLY A 174 1.89 11.88 -14.72
N ASN A 175 0.92 12.63 -15.24
CA ASN A 175 0.99 14.08 -15.43
C ASN A 175 0.32 14.88 -14.30
N THR A 176 -0.07 14.25 -13.19
CA THR A 176 -0.60 14.96 -12.00
C THR A 176 0.55 15.29 -11.04
N PRO A 177 1.00 16.57 -10.94
CA PRO A 177 2.20 16.92 -10.18
C PRO A 177 2.12 16.60 -8.69
N GLU A 178 0.94 16.75 -8.08
CA GLU A 178 0.71 16.47 -6.67
C GLU A 178 0.97 14.98 -6.36
N LEU A 179 0.54 14.08 -7.25
CA LEU A 179 0.77 12.64 -7.11
C LEU A 179 2.24 12.27 -7.29
N ALA A 180 2.91 12.83 -8.29
CA ALA A 180 4.33 12.59 -8.54
C ALA A 180 5.20 13.11 -7.39
N CYS A 181 4.89 14.31 -6.87
CA CYS A 181 5.59 14.91 -5.73
C CYS A 181 5.41 14.08 -4.46
N ALA A 182 4.18 13.71 -4.11
CA ALA A 182 3.89 12.86 -2.97
C ALA A 182 4.55 11.49 -3.11
N HIS A 183 4.44 10.83 -4.27
CA HIS A 183 5.10 9.55 -4.50
C HIS A 183 6.62 9.64 -4.29
N ASN A 184 7.29 10.60 -4.92
CA ASN A 184 8.73 10.75 -4.84
C ASN A 184 9.23 11.20 -3.46
N SER A 185 8.40 11.84 -2.63
CA SER A 185 8.78 12.24 -1.28
C SER A 185 8.99 11.04 -0.33
N HIS A 186 8.37 9.90 -0.63
CA HIS A 186 8.50 8.65 0.13
C HIS A 186 9.64 7.75 -0.35
N ALA A 187 10.31 8.12 -1.45
CA ALA A 187 11.38 7.31 -2.01
C ALA A 187 12.67 7.38 -1.19
N MET A 188 13.39 6.26 -1.13
CA MET A 188 14.73 6.22 -0.56
C MET A 188 15.73 7.04 -1.41
N PRO A 189 16.73 7.69 -0.80
CA PRO A 189 17.80 8.38 -1.54
C PRO A 189 18.53 7.49 -2.56
N GLN A 190 18.60 6.18 -2.30
CA GLN A 190 19.14 5.16 -3.19
C GLN A 190 18.39 5.11 -4.53
N ALA A 191 17.06 5.23 -4.51
CA ALA A 191 16.23 5.20 -5.72
C ALA A 191 16.55 6.38 -6.64
N ARG A 192 16.70 7.58 -6.06
CA ARG A 192 17.10 8.79 -6.78
C ARG A 192 18.48 8.63 -7.46
N ARG A 193 19.48 8.14 -6.73
CA ARG A 193 20.82 7.86 -7.27
C ARG A 193 20.83 6.75 -8.34
N ARG A 194 19.85 5.85 -8.32
CA ARG A 194 19.71 4.77 -9.32
C ARG A 194 19.12 5.32 -10.63
N LEU A 195 18.14 6.21 -10.54
CA LEU A 195 17.55 6.87 -11.70
C LEU A 195 18.60 7.71 -12.44
N GLU A 196 19.36 8.54 -11.73
CA GLU A 196 20.43 9.38 -12.29
C GLU A 196 21.50 8.54 -13.03
N ARG A 197 21.85 7.36 -12.48
CA ARG A 197 22.79 6.43 -13.14
C ARG A 197 22.23 5.79 -14.40
N THR A 198 20.92 5.57 -14.46
CA THR A 198 20.26 4.90 -15.60
C THR A 198 19.97 5.89 -16.73
N GLY A 199 19.67 7.15 -16.40
CA GLY A 199 19.46 8.23 -17.38
C GLY A 199 20.73 8.70 -18.12
N ALA A 200 21.92 8.32 -17.64
CA ALA A 200 23.22 8.74 -18.20
C ALA A 200 23.69 7.91 -19.44
N GLY A 201 22.77 7.48 -20.31
CA GLY A 201 23.12 6.92 -21.62
C GLY A 201 23.77 5.53 -21.64
N VAL A 202 23.74 4.77 -20.53
CA VAL A 202 24.21 3.38 -20.52
C VAL A 202 23.06 2.46 -20.94
N SER A 203 22.82 2.39 -22.26
CA SER A 203 22.04 1.33 -22.87
C SER A 203 22.66 -0.03 -22.51
N SER A 204 21.90 -0.90 -21.83
CA SER A 204 22.27 -2.26 -21.43
C SER A 204 23.01 -2.41 -20.08
N CYS A 205 22.44 -1.89 -19.00
CA CYS A 205 22.51 -2.65 -17.74
C CYS A 205 21.36 -3.66 -17.78
N ARG A 206 21.68 -4.95 -18.00
CA ARG A 206 20.72 -6.04 -17.77
C ARG A 206 20.21 -5.87 -16.35
N PHE A 207 18.98 -5.39 -16.19
CA PHE A 207 18.34 -5.28 -14.89
C PHE A 207 18.06 -6.71 -14.43
N THR A 208 19.04 -7.31 -13.77
CA THR A 208 18.90 -8.63 -13.12
C THR A 208 18.22 -8.51 -11.75
N GLY A 209 17.76 -7.30 -11.40
CA GLY A 209 16.98 -7.06 -10.19
C GLY A 209 15.61 -7.71 -10.31
N GLU A 210 15.20 -8.38 -9.25
CA GLU A 210 13.84 -8.89 -9.11
C GLU A 210 12.87 -7.70 -9.13
N ALA A 211 12.16 -7.51 -10.24
CA ALA A 211 11.09 -6.52 -10.32
C ALA A 211 9.89 -7.06 -9.54
N PHE A 212 9.25 -6.21 -8.76
CA PHE A 212 7.99 -6.53 -8.07
C PHE A 212 6.85 -5.76 -8.74
N HIS A 213 5.67 -6.37 -8.80
CA HIS A 213 4.51 -5.78 -9.45
C HIS A 213 3.28 -5.79 -8.55
N PHE A 214 2.55 -4.68 -8.53
CA PHE A 214 1.33 -4.50 -7.75
C PHE A 214 0.09 -4.71 -8.61
N VAL A 215 -0.90 -5.40 -8.05
CA VAL A 215 -2.21 -5.64 -8.65
C VAL A 215 -3.29 -5.36 -7.62
N SER A 216 -4.36 -4.71 -8.02
CA SER A 216 -5.46 -4.33 -7.14
C SER A 216 -6.66 -5.24 -7.31
N PHE A 217 -7.32 -5.58 -6.21
CA PHE A 217 -8.60 -6.28 -6.19
C PHE A 217 -9.66 -5.40 -5.55
N VAL A 218 -10.77 -5.17 -6.26
CA VAL A 218 -11.81 -4.23 -5.83
C VAL A 218 -13.21 -4.75 -6.18
N PRO A 219 -14.20 -4.65 -5.28
CA PRO A 219 -15.59 -4.93 -5.61
C PRO A 219 -16.21 -3.76 -6.40
N ILE A 220 -16.76 -4.03 -7.58
CA ILE A 220 -17.48 -3.05 -8.41
C ILE A 220 -18.81 -3.66 -8.82
N ASN A 221 -19.93 -3.02 -8.46
CA ASN A 221 -21.28 -3.43 -8.83
C ASN A 221 -21.58 -4.93 -8.56
N GLY A 222 -21.18 -5.44 -7.39
CA GLY A 222 -21.40 -6.84 -7.00
C GLY A 222 -20.47 -7.86 -7.66
N GLN A 223 -19.43 -7.40 -8.36
CA GLN A 223 -18.44 -8.25 -9.04
C GLN A 223 -17.03 -7.94 -8.55
N LEU A 224 -16.19 -8.97 -8.40
CA LEU A 224 -14.81 -8.80 -7.98
C LEU A 224 -13.90 -8.59 -9.20
N PHE A 225 -13.22 -7.44 -9.26
CA PHE A 225 -12.29 -7.12 -10.33
C PHE A 225 -10.83 -7.22 -9.88
N GLU A 226 -9.96 -7.79 -10.71
CA GLU A 226 -8.50 -7.68 -10.66
C GLU A 226 -8.04 -6.63 -11.68
N LEU A 227 -7.39 -5.58 -11.19
CA LEU A 227 -6.89 -4.45 -11.95
C LEU A 227 -5.36 -4.47 -11.94
N ASP A 228 -4.78 -4.83 -13.08
CA ASP A 228 -3.34 -4.89 -13.31
C ASP A 228 -2.97 -3.86 -14.37
N GLY A 229 -2.24 -2.81 -13.98
CA GLY A 229 -1.86 -1.72 -14.89
C GLY A 229 -0.93 -2.16 -16.03
N LEU A 230 -0.32 -3.34 -15.97
CA LEU A 230 0.51 -3.89 -17.06
C LEU A 230 -0.26 -4.88 -17.95
N LYS A 231 -1.55 -5.13 -17.69
CA LYS A 231 -2.41 -5.96 -18.55
C LYS A 231 -3.25 -5.07 -19.48
N PRO A 232 -3.64 -5.57 -20.66
CA PRO A 232 -4.45 -4.80 -21.60
C PRO A 232 -5.89 -4.56 -21.10
N TYR A 233 -6.43 -5.49 -20.31
CA TYR A 233 -7.83 -5.49 -19.89
C TYR A 233 -7.96 -5.76 -18.38
N PRO A 234 -9.00 -5.21 -17.72
CA PRO A 234 -9.35 -5.61 -16.36
C PRO A 234 -9.90 -7.05 -16.37
N MET A 235 -9.72 -7.76 -15.26
CA MET A 235 -10.17 -9.14 -15.10
C MET A 235 -11.33 -9.21 -14.13
N ASN A 236 -12.45 -9.79 -14.56
CA ASN A 236 -13.64 -9.95 -13.75
C ASN A 236 -13.74 -11.39 -13.24
N HIS A 237 -13.61 -11.58 -11.93
CA HIS A 237 -13.69 -12.88 -11.26
C HIS A 237 -15.15 -13.28 -10.96
N GLY A 238 -16.12 -12.46 -11.32
CA GLY A 238 -17.55 -12.68 -11.09
C GLY A 238 -18.02 -12.24 -9.71
N GLY A 239 -19.31 -12.43 -9.45
CA GLY A 239 -19.93 -12.11 -8.16
C GLY A 239 -19.71 -13.17 -7.08
N TRP A 240 -20.34 -12.92 -5.94
CA TRP A 240 -20.45 -13.80 -4.78
C TRP A 240 -21.93 -14.09 -4.49
N GLU A 241 -22.20 -15.12 -3.69
CA GLU A 241 -23.57 -15.47 -3.30
C GLU A 241 -24.13 -14.48 -2.27
N ASP A 242 -25.46 -14.32 -2.20
CA ASP A 242 -26.12 -13.39 -1.27
C ASP A 242 -25.81 -13.68 0.21
N SER A 243 -25.42 -14.91 0.54
CA SER A 243 -24.99 -15.33 1.88
C SER A 243 -23.53 -15.04 2.20
N GLU A 244 -22.75 -14.61 1.21
CA GLU A 244 -21.31 -14.38 1.33
C GLU A 244 -20.97 -12.89 1.23
N ASP A 245 -19.80 -12.52 1.75
CA ASP A 245 -19.24 -11.21 1.51
C ASP A 245 -18.25 -11.25 0.34
N TRP A 246 -17.99 -10.11 -0.30
CA TRP A 246 -17.04 -10.04 -1.41
C TRP A 246 -15.63 -10.46 -0.99
N THR A 247 -15.30 -10.31 0.30
CA THR A 247 -14.03 -10.75 0.88
C THR A 247 -13.87 -12.28 0.84
N ASP A 248 -14.95 -13.06 0.92
CA ASP A 248 -14.91 -14.53 0.76
C ASP A 248 -14.54 -14.92 -0.67
N LYS A 249 -15.16 -14.25 -1.65
CA LYS A 249 -14.82 -14.43 -3.06
C LYS A 249 -13.36 -14.08 -3.33
N PHE A 250 -12.86 -12.98 -2.78
CA PHE A 250 -11.45 -12.60 -2.85
C PHE A 250 -10.53 -13.66 -2.23
N ARG A 251 -10.87 -14.18 -1.04
CA ARG A 251 -10.10 -15.26 -0.39
C ARG A 251 -10.00 -16.50 -1.29
N ARG A 252 -11.07 -16.91 -1.96
CA ARG A 252 -11.05 -18.04 -2.90
C ARG A 252 -10.13 -17.79 -4.10
N VAL A 253 -10.24 -16.63 -4.74
CA VAL A 253 -9.39 -16.23 -5.87
C VAL A 253 -7.91 -16.21 -5.44
N MET A 254 -7.61 -15.66 -4.26
CA MET A 254 -6.25 -15.63 -3.74
C MET A 254 -5.73 -17.02 -3.35
N ALA A 255 -6.56 -17.88 -2.76
CA ALA A 255 -6.17 -19.25 -2.43
C ALA A 255 -5.84 -20.05 -3.69
N GLU A 256 -6.61 -19.90 -4.77
CA GLU A 256 -6.30 -20.50 -6.07
C GLU A 256 -4.97 -19.96 -6.61
N ARG A 257 -4.78 -18.63 -6.61
CA ARG A 257 -3.57 -18.00 -7.12
C ARG A 257 -2.31 -18.42 -6.34
N LEU A 258 -2.38 -18.46 -5.01
CA LEU A 258 -1.27 -18.84 -4.14
C LEU A 258 -1.00 -20.36 -4.20
N GLY A 259 -2.06 -21.17 -4.31
CA GLY A 259 -1.96 -22.63 -4.46
C GLY A 259 -1.29 -23.05 -5.77
N ILE A 260 -1.48 -22.28 -6.85
CA ILE A 260 -0.75 -22.46 -8.11
C ILE A 260 0.70 -21.99 -7.99
N ALA A 261 0.95 -20.95 -7.17
CA ALA A 261 2.23 -20.26 -7.17
C ALA A 261 3.31 -20.94 -6.31
N THR A 262 2.96 -21.68 -5.25
CA THR A 262 3.96 -22.28 -4.36
C THR A 262 3.48 -23.49 -3.58
N GLY A 263 4.25 -24.58 -3.71
CA GLY A 263 4.53 -25.43 -2.56
C GLY A 263 5.35 -24.62 -1.54
N GLU A 264 4.92 -24.65 -0.28
CA GLU A 264 5.55 -24.04 0.89
C GLU A 264 5.82 -22.51 0.79
N GLN A 265 4.92 -21.72 1.40
CA GLN A 265 5.10 -20.31 1.82
C GLN A 265 6.20 -19.52 1.08
N ASP A 266 5.93 -19.06 -0.16
CA ASP A 266 6.83 -18.11 -0.78
C ASP A 266 6.87 -16.82 0.05
N ILE A 267 8.05 -16.48 0.55
CA ILE A 267 8.31 -15.20 1.24
C ILE A 267 8.27 -13.99 0.28
N ARG A 268 7.96 -14.21 -1.01
CA ARG A 268 8.04 -13.22 -2.10
C ARG A 268 6.69 -12.60 -2.48
N PHE A 269 5.68 -12.78 -1.65
CA PHE A 269 4.37 -12.13 -1.79
C PHE A 269 4.14 -11.15 -0.64
N ASN A 270 3.50 -10.02 -0.95
CA ASN A 270 2.94 -9.14 0.07
C ASN A 270 1.47 -8.91 -0.28
N LEU A 271 0.60 -8.95 0.72
CA LEU A 271 -0.81 -8.64 0.56
C LEU A 271 -1.17 -7.52 1.54
N MET A 272 -1.77 -6.47 1.01
CA MET A 272 -2.25 -5.33 1.80
C MET A 272 -3.73 -5.12 1.59
N ALA A 273 -4.43 -4.66 2.62
CA ALA A 273 -5.82 -4.23 2.57
C ALA A 273 -5.88 -2.72 2.72
N VAL A 274 -6.65 -2.06 1.85
CA VAL A 274 -7.00 -0.65 1.99
C VAL A 274 -8.28 -0.60 2.83
N VAL A 275 -8.23 0.04 3.99
CA VAL A 275 -9.31 0.02 4.99
C VAL A 275 -9.58 1.44 5.54
N PRO A 276 -10.75 1.71 6.13
CA PRO A 276 -10.98 2.93 6.87
C PRO A 276 -9.97 3.10 8.02
N ASP A 277 -9.66 4.33 8.41
CA ASP A 277 -8.79 4.60 9.56
C ASP A 277 -9.41 4.01 10.85
N ARG A 278 -8.75 2.99 11.40
CA ARG A 278 -9.22 2.25 12.58
C ARG A 278 -9.42 3.15 13.78
N ARG A 279 -8.64 4.24 13.91
CA ARG A 279 -8.71 5.16 15.03
C ARG A 279 -10.07 5.87 15.06
N ILE A 280 -10.69 6.12 13.92
CA ILE A 280 -12.00 6.77 13.82
C ILE A 280 -13.08 5.84 14.38
N ALA A 281 -13.10 4.58 13.92
CA ALA A 281 -14.04 3.57 14.40
C ALA A 281 -13.89 3.32 15.91
N ILE A 282 -12.65 3.17 16.40
CA ILE A 282 -12.36 2.97 17.83
C ILE A 282 -12.76 4.20 18.66
N THR A 283 -12.44 5.42 18.19
CA THR A 283 -12.81 6.67 18.89
C THR A 283 -14.32 6.84 18.95
N HIS A 284 -15.04 6.55 17.86
CA HIS A 284 -16.50 6.57 17.84
C HIS A 284 -17.09 5.52 18.78
N LYS A 285 -16.56 4.29 18.77
CA LYS A 285 -16.96 3.22 19.70
C LYS A 285 -16.74 3.63 21.15
N LEU A 286 -15.59 4.22 21.48
CA LEU A 286 -15.30 4.75 22.82
C LEU A 286 -16.28 5.85 23.23
N LYS A 287 -16.63 6.76 22.32
CA LYS A 287 -17.64 7.80 22.59
C LYS A 287 -18.98 7.16 22.97
N MET A 288 -19.46 6.20 22.18
CA MET A 288 -20.71 5.49 22.44
C MET A 288 -20.68 4.70 23.76
N LEU A 289 -19.58 3.99 24.03
CA LEU A 289 -19.40 3.23 25.27
C LEU A 289 -19.41 4.14 26.50
N ARG A 290 -18.71 5.29 26.45
CA ARG A 290 -18.68 6.28 27.54
C ARG A 290 -20.05 6.94 27.75
N THR A 291 -20.78 7.23 26.67
CA THR A 291 -22.17 7.72 26.79
C THR A 291 -23.06 6.68 27.48
N ASN A 292 -22.98 5.41 27.08
CA ASN A 292 -23.73 4.33 27.72
C ASN A 292 -23.34 4.15 29.20
N GLN A 293 -22.04 4.19 29.51
CA GLN A 293 -21.52 4.13 30.87
C GLN A 293 -22.09 5.27 31.74
N ALA A 294 -22.12 6.50 31.22
CA ALA A 294 -22.68 7.65 31.92
C ALA A 294 -24.19 7.49 32.19
N ILE A 295 -24.95 6.96 31.23
CA ILE A 295 -26.39 6.68 31.39
C ILE A 295 -26.62 5.62 32.47
N VAL A 296 -25.90 4.49 32.41
CA VAL A 296 -26.04 3.37 33.36
C VAL A 296 -25.63 3.80 34.77
N SER A 297 -24.51 4.51 34.89
CA SER A 297 -24.02 5.04 36.17
C SER A 297 -25.02 6.05 36.77
N GLY A 298 -25.57 6.95 35.95
CA GLY A 298 -26.59 7.90 36.37
C GLY A 298 -27.88 7.22 36.85
N THR A 299 -28.34 6.17 36.18
CA THR A 299 -29.51 5.38 36.60
C THR A 299 -29.25 4.61 37.88
N LEU A 300 -28.08 3.98 38.03
CA LEU A 300 -27.69 3.28 39.25
C LEU A 300 -27.62 4.24 40.45
N GLN A 301 -27.06 5.43 40.27
CA GLN A 301 -26.99 6.44 41.33
C GLN A 301 -28.38 6.96 41.73
N LYS A 302 -29.31 7.09 40.77
CA LYS A 302 -30.72 7.44 41.06
C LYS A 302 -31.43 6.35 41.86
N LEU A 303 -31.23 5.08 41.52
CA LEU A 303 -31.83 3.95 42.25
C LEU A 303 -31.29 3.85 43.68
N LEU A 304 -29.98 4.01 43.88
CA LEU A 304 -29.38 3.99 45.22
C LEU A 304 -29.89 5.13 46.10
N LYS A 305 -30.07 6.34 45.54
CA LYS A 305 -30.62 7.49 46.28
C LYS A 305 -32.11 7.32 46.62
N ALA A 306 -32.89 6.66 45.76
CA ALA A 306 -34.30 6.40 46.01
C ALA A 306 -34.50 5.41 47.17
N ASP A 307 -33.59 4.43 47.30
CA ASP A 307 -33.57 3.46 48.41
C ASP A 307 -33.25 4.17 49.74
N GLU A 308 -32.29 5.09 49.75
CA GLU A 308 -31.91 5.87 50.94
C GLU A 308 -33.01 6.83 51.45
N GLN A 309 -33.88 7.32 50.56
CA GLN A 309 -34.95 8.25 50.94
C GLN A 309 -36.25 7.55 51.39
N GLY A 310 -36.37 6.23 51.18
CA GLY A 310 -37.56 5.44 51.53
C GLY A 310 -37.63 5.01 53.01
N GLU A 311 -36.53 5.04 53.76
CA GLU A 311 -36.46 4.45 55.11
C GLU A 311 -36.61 5.45 56.28
N SER A 312 -36.89 6.73 56.02
CA SER A 312 -37.11 7.76 57.06
C SER A 312 -38.55 8.29 57.08
N GLY A 313 -39.50 7.50 57.57
CA GLY A 313 -40.91 7.90 57.66
C GLY A 313 -41.76 7.00 58.57
N ASN A 314 -41.51 7.06 59.88
CA ASN A 314 -42.38 6.49 60.92
C ASN A 314 -43.56 7.45 61.14
N GLY A 315 -44.80 7.07 60.80
CA GLY A 315 -45.97 7.94 61.03
C GLY A 315 -47.26 7.51 60.33
N ASP A 316 -47.92 6.52 60.92
CA ASP A 316 -49.38 6.30 61.00
C ASP A 316 -50.30 7.28 60.22
N SER A 317 -51.03 6.78 59.19
CA SER A 317 -52.47 7.05 58.93
C SER A 317 -52.90 6.74 57.49
N GLN A 318 -53.86 5.81 57.39
CA GLN A 318 -54.99 5.76 56.45
C GLN A 318 -54.76 5.67 54.92
N ARG A 319 -55.03 4.45 54.42
CA ARG A 319 -55.38 4.06 53.04
C ARG A 319 -56.53 4.92 52.47
N PRO A 320 -56.52 5.17 51.15
CA PRO A 320 -57.65 4.67 50.36
C PRO A 320 -57.22 4.02 49.04
N ASP A 321 -58.05 3.07 48.61
CA ASP A 321 -57.87 2.21 47.45
C ASP A 321 -57.93 2.98 46.11
N THR A 322 -57.03 2.65 45.18
CA THR A 322 -57.24 2.83 43.73
C THR A 322 -56.31 1.89 42.96
N PRO A 323 -56.84 0.95 42.15
CA PRO A 323 -56.03 0.13 41.27
C PRO A 323 -55.91 0.84 39.91
N THR A 324 -54.77 1.46 39.64
CA THR A 324 -54.44 2.02 38.31
C THR A 324 -53.29 1.24 37.69
N THR A 325 -53.67 0.18 37.00
CA THR A 325 -53.26 -0.22 35.66
C THR A 325 -52.03 0.47 35.03
N LEU A 326 -51.14 -0.39 34.49
CA LEU A 326 -50.28 -0.21 33.31
C LEU A 326 -48.76 -0.01 33.55
N LEU A 327 -48.02 -1.02 33.07
CA LEU A 327 -46.60 -1.09 32.70
C LEU A 327 -45.63 -1.69 33.74
N GLU A 328 -45.67 -3.01 33.90
CA GLU A 328 -44.45 -3.78 34.18
C GLU A 328 -43.65 -3.96 32.88
N PRO A 329 -42.40 -3.50 32.85
CA PRO A 329 -41.38 -4.23 32.12
C PRO A 329 -40.07 -4.28 32.93
N SER A 330 -39.70 -5.48 33.41
CA SER A 330 -38.34 -5.84 33.86
C SER A 330 -37.54 -4.71 34.53
N ALA A 331 -37.85 -4.36 35.79
CA ALA A 331 -37.01 -3.43 36.53
C ALA A 331 -35.61 -4.05 36.71
N PHE A 332 -34.60 -3.52 36.00
CA PHE A 332 -33.20 -3.91 36.20
C PHE A 332 -32.85 -3.78 37.68
N THR A 333 -32.32 -4.84 38.29
CA THR A 333 -31.87 -4.76 39.68
C THR A 333 -30.61 -3.91 39.76
N ALA A 334 -30.33 -3.32 40.93
CA ALA A 334 -29.08 -2.60 41.15
C ALA A 334 -27.84 -3.48 40.85
N ARG A 335 -27.94 -4.80 41.07
CA ARG A 335 -26.88 -5.77 40.72
C ARG A 335 -26.69 -5.90 39.21
N ASP A 336 -27.77 -5.91 38.43
CA ASP A 336 -27.70 -5.98 36.97
C ASP A 336 -27.05 -4.73 36.39
N LEU A 337 -27.39 -3.55 36.92
CA LEU A 337 -26.76 -2.29 36.53
C LEU A 337 -25.27 -2.24 36.91
N GLN A 338 -24.90 -2.74 38.08
CA GLN A 338 -23.49 -2.87 38.47
C GLN A 338 -22.72 -3.82 37.54
N SER A 339 -23.32 -4.96 37.16
CA SER A 339 -22.71 -5.90 36.22
C SER A 339 -22.55 -5.28 34.83
N LEU A 340 -23.57 -4.57 34.35
CA LEU A 340 -23.53 -3.85 33.07
C LEU A 340 -22.45 -2.76 33.09
N LEU A 341 -22.35 -2.00 34.17
CA LEU A 341 -21.33 -0.96 34.33
C LEU A 341 -19.92 -1.56 34.29
N LYS A 342 -19.68 -2.69 34.99
CA LYS A 342 -18.40 -3.42 34.94
C LYS A 342 -18.05 -3.90 33.53
N ASN A 343 -19.03 -4.38 32.78
CA ASN A 343 -18.82 -4.80 31.39
C ASN A 343 -18.47 -3.60 30.50
N LEU A 344 -19.16 -2.47 30.66
CA LEU A 344 -18.85 -1.23 29.94
C LEU A 344 -17.45 -0.71 30.27
N ASP A 345 -17.05 -0.72 31.54
CA ASP A 345 -15.70 -0.32 31.96
C ASP A 345 -14.62 -1.21 31.34
N THR A 346 -14.87 -2.52 31.28
CA THR A 346 -13.96 -3.49 30.65
C THR A 346 -13.83 -3.22 29.15
N GLU A 347 -14.94 -3.01 28.45
CA GLU A 347 -14.96 -2.69 27.03
C GLU A 347 -14.30 -1.34 26.72
N ILE A 348 -14.51 -0.33 27.56
CA ILE A 348 -13.82 0.97 27.44
C ILE A 348 -12.31 0.78 27.56
N ALA A 349 -11.84 0.06 28.58
CA ALA A 349 -10.41 -0.19 28.77
C ALA A 349 -9.77 -0.94 27.60
N ILE A 350 -10.47 -1.93 27.02
CA ILE A 350 -10.01 -2.66 25.83
C ILE A 350 -9.88 -1.71 24.64
N ASN A 351 -10.90 -0.90 24.38
CA ASN A 351 -10.88 0.03 23.24
C ASN A 351 -9.88 1.18 23.43
N GLU A 352 -9.62 1.62 24.67
CA GLU A 352 -8.56 2.59 24.98
C GLU A 352 -7.18 2.02 24.67
N GLN A 353 -6.94 0.75 25.02
CA GLN A 353 -5.69 0.06 24.65
C GLN A 353 -5.57 -0.09 23.12
N HIS A 354 -6.64 -0.49 22.42
CA HIS A 354 -6.63 -0.57 20.95
C HIS A 354 -6.33 0.80 20.30
N LEU A 355 -6.90 1.89 20.83
CA LEU A 355 -6.63 3.24 20.34
C LEU A 355 -5.16 3.64 20.58
N ALA A 356 -4.60 3.30 21.74
CA ALA A 356 -3.20 3.54 22.05
C ALA A 356 -2.28 2.77 21.08
N ASP A 357 -2.56 1.48 20.83
CA ASP A 357 -1.80 0.64 19.90
C ASP A 357 -1.82 1.20 18.47
N GLU A 358 -2.97 1.67 17.98
CA GLU A 358 -3.09 2.30 16.65
C GLU A 358 -2.37 3.66 16.58
N ASN A 359 -2.38 4.44 17.66
CA ASN A 359 -1.64 5.71 17.73
C ASN A 359 -0.12 5.49 17.75
N ASP A 360 0.35 4.50 18.51
CA ASP A 360 1.76 4.10 18.54
C ASP A 360 2.20 3.57 17.17
N ARG A 361 1.38 2.74 16.51
CA ARG A 361 1.63 2.29 15.13
C ARG A 361 1.74 3.48 14.17
N ARG A 362 0.82 4.44 14.25
CA ARG A 362 0.85 5.64 13.39
C ARG A 362 2.07 6.52 13.68
N HIS A 363 2.54 6.57 14.93
CA HIS A 363 3.79 7.24 15.28
C HIS A 363 5.00 6.52 14.69
N MET A 364 5.06 5.18 14.80
CA MET A 364 6.11 4.37 14.19
C MET A 364 6.18 4.56 12.68
N PHE A 365 5.05 4.59 11.96
CA PHE A 365 5.03 4.87 10.52
C PHE A 365 5.71 6.20 10.17
N LYS A 366 5.51 7.26 10.96
CA LYS A 366 6.18 8.55 10.74
C LYS A 366 7.68 8.48 10.99
N VAL A 367 8.09 7.77 12.05
CA VAL A 367 9.51 7.59 12.39
C VAL A 367 10.21 6.78 11.30
N ASP A 368 9.60 5.69 10.84
CA ASP A 368 10.15 4.81 9.81
C ASP A 368 10.22 5.53 8.46
N ALA A 369 9.18 6.28 8.07
CA ALA A 369 9.22 7.12 6.87
C ALA A 369 10.34 8.18 6.93
N SER A 370 10.50 8.85 8.08
CA SER A 370 11.57 9.84 8.29
C SER A 370 12.97 9.21 8.18
N ARG A 371 13.17 8.01 8.75
CA ARG A 371 14.44 7.27 8.62
C ARG A 371 14.68 6.80 7.19
N ARG A 372 13.64 6.28 6.53
CA ARG A 372 13.69 5.73 5.16
C ARG A 372 14.14 6.76 4.13
N THR A 373 13.62 7.98 4.23
CA THR A 373 13.88 9.05 3.25
C THR A 373 15.13 9.88 3.59
N HIS A 374 15.73 9.67 4.77
CA HIS A 374 16.91 10.42 5.21
C HIS A 374 18.18 9.99 4.47
N ASN A 375 18.96 10.97 4.00
CA ASN A 375 20.30 10.70 3.46
C ASN A 375 21.35 10.65 4.58
N TYR A 376 21.76 9.44 4.95
CA TYR A 376 22.77 9.19 5.98
C TYR A 376 24.23 9.48 5.55
N ASP A 377 24.52 9.82 4.29
CA ASP A 377 25.90 9.98 3.80
C ASP A 377 26.70 10.98 4.65
N LYS A 378 26.14 12.17 4.92
CA LYS A 378 26.79 13.20 5.75
C LYS A 378 27.01 12.72 7.18
N PHE A 379 26.01 12.06 7.76
CA PHE A 379 26.09 11.51 9.12
C PHE A 379 27.21 10.48 9.21
N ILE A 380 27.28 9.54 8.27
CA ILE A 380 28.30 8.48 8.21
C ILE A 380 29.69 9.11 8.06
N CYS A 381 29.87 10.04 7.13
CA CYS A 381 31.15 10.73 6.92
C CYS A 381 31.62 11.43 8.20
N THR A 382 30.75 12.23 8.83
CA THR A 382 31.09 12.92 10.09
C THR A 382 31.39 11.93 11.22
N PHE A 383 30.59 10.86 11.36
CA PHE A 383 30.80 9.84 12.38
C PHE A 383 32.16 9.16 12.23
N LEU A 384 32.54 8.76 11.00
CA LEU A 384 33.85 8.19 10.70
C LEU A 384 34.99 9.18 10.97
N SER A 385 34.83 10.46 10.59
CA SER A 385 35.83 11.50 10.89
C SER A 385 36.03 11.69 12.40
N MET A 386 34.97 11.66 13.19
CA MET A 386 35.04 11.77 14.65
C MET A 386 35.72 10.55 15.28
N LEU A 387 35.39 9.32 14.84
CA LEU A 387 36.08 8.11 15.30
C LEU A 387 37.57 8.12 14.97
N ALA A 388 37.94 8.64 13.79
CA ALA A 388 39.34 8.78 13.39
C ALA A 388 40.07 9.79 14.28
N HIS A 389 39.46 10.95 14.53
CA HIS A 389 40.03 11.99 15.39
C HIS A 389 40.23 11.53 16.84
N GLN A 390 39.32 10.70 17.35
CA GLN A 390 39.43 10.10 18.68
C GLN A 390 40.44 8.93 18.75
N GLY A 391 41.02 8.51 17.63
CA GLY A 391 42.01 7.43 17.55
C GLY A 391 41.45 6.01 17.68
N VAL A 392 40.13 5.84 17.82
CA VAL A 392 39.48 4.53 18.02
C VAL A 392 39.09 3.84 16.71
N LEU A 393 39.07 4.56 15.59
CA LEU A 393 38.62 4.00 14.30
C LEU A 393 39.45 2.77 13.87
N GLY A 394 40.77 2.81 14.03
CA GLY A 394 41.65 1.72 13.59
C GLY A 394 41.38 0.41 14.33
N GLU A 395 41.17 0.49 15.65
CA GLU A 395 40.80 -0.66 16.47
C GLU A 395 39.46 -1.25 16.02
N LEU A 396 38.44 -0.40 15.84
CA LEU A 396 37.11 -0.83 15.40
C LEU A 396 37.13 -1.46 14.01
N VAL A 397 37.89 -0.91 13.07
CA VAL A 397 38.05 -1.49 11.73
C VAL A 397 38.70 -2.86 11.82
N SER A 398 39.73 -3.04 12.66
CA SER A 398 40.42 -4.32 12.80
C SER A 398 39.48 -5.44 13.30
N GLN A 399 38.52 -5.11 14.18
CA GLN A 399 37.52 -6.03 14.69
C GLN A 399 36.46 -6.46 13.65
N HIS A 400 36.24 -5.65 12.61
CA HIS A 400 35.15 -5.82 11.64
C HIS A 400 35.64 -6.04 10.20
N LEU A 401 36.92 -6.38 10.00
CA LEU A 401 37.44 -6.71 8.68
C LEU A 401 36.67 -7.90 8.11
N LEU A 402 36.04 -7.69 6.95
CA LEU A 402 35.41 -8.78 6.22
C LEU A 402 36.49 -9.81 5.88
N PRO A 403 36.27 -11.12 6.13
CA PRO A 403 37.23 -12.14 5.76
C PRO A 403 37.51 -12.05 4.26
N SER A 404 38.78 -11.81 3.91
CA SER A 404 39.20 -11.76 2.52
C SER A 404 38.84 -13.08 1.86
N LYS A 405 37.90 -13.05 0.90
CA LYS A 405 37.68 -14.17 -0.02
C LYS A 405 38.98 -14.35 -0.80
N LYS A 406 39.87 -15.22 -0.31
CA LYS A 406 40.96 -15.77 -1.11
C LYS A 406 40.32 -16.47 -2.31
N VAL A 407 40.24 -15.77 -3.43
CA VAL A 407 40.05 -16.38 -4.74
C VAL A 407 41.26 -17.29 -4.93
N SER A 408 41.07 -18.58 -4.71
CA SER A 408 42.06 -19.62 -5.00
C SER A 408 42.24 -19.72 -6.51
N GLY A 409 43.00 -18.79 -7.08
CA GLY A 409 43.61 -18.94 -8.40
C GLY A 409 44.80 -19.89 -8.32
N GLN A 410 44.54 -21.19 -8.13
CA GLN A 410 45.51 -22.23 -8.45
C GLN A 410 45.39 -22.49 -9.95
N GLY A 411 46.39 -22.06 -10.72
CA GLY A 411 46.41 -22.20 -12.18
C GLY A 411 47.72 -21.73 -12.80
N ALA A 412 48.80 -22.43 -12.46
CA ALA A 412 50.02 -22.59 -13.26
C ALA A 412 50.67 -21.33 -13.87
N ALA A 413 51.50 -20.64 -13.07
CA ALA A 413 52.63 -19.89 -13.61
C ALA A 413 53.75 -20.88 -13.98
N ASN A 414 53.80 -21.32 -15.24
CA ASN A 414 55.00 -21.91 -15.82
C ASN A 414 55.61 -20.91 -16.81
N ARG A 415 56.80 -20.43 -16.45
CA ARG A 415 57.65 -19.56 -17.26
C ARG A 415 58.09 -20.30 -18.53
N ILE A 416 58.04 -19.65 -19.68
CA ILE A 416 59.10 -19.68 -20.70
C ILE A 416 59.04 -18.36 -21.48
N SER A 417 60.15 -17.65 -21.41
CA SER A 417 60.50 -16.46 -22.19
C SER A 417 60.87 -16.85 -23.62
N LYS A 418 60.32 -16.18 -24.64
CA LYS A 418 61.05 -15.67 -25.83
C LYS A 418 60.16 -14.87 -26.77
N GLN A 419 60.46 -13.57 -26.81
CA GLN A 419 60.55 -12.66 -27.95
C GLN A 419 59.52 -12.75 -29.10
N SER A 420 58.85 -11.61 -29.24
CA SER A 420 58.17 -11.05 -30.41
C SER A 420 58.86 -11.27 -31.75
N THR A 421 58.10 -11.70 -32.77
CA THR A 421 58.13 -11.11 -34.12
C THR A 421 56.82 -11.38 -34.84
N THR A 422 56.40 -10.35 -35.55
CA THR A 422 55.22 -10.14 -36.41
C THR A 422 55.22 -11.03 -37.64
N ALA A 423 54.05 -11.52 -38.09
CA ALA A 423 53.60 -11.48 -39.49
C ALA A 423 52.25 -12.17 -39.71
N SER A 424 51.44 -11.51 -40.53
CA SER A 424 50.11 -11.81 -41.04
C SER A 424 50.07 -12.82 -42.20
N ALA A 425 49.04 -13.64 -42.25
CA ALA A 425 48.28 -14.14 -43.44
C ALA A 425 47.34 -15.25 -42.93
N GLY A 426 46.08 -15.43 -43.32
CA GLY A 426 45.32 -14.95 -44.47
C GLY A 426 44.58 -16.15 -45.09
N GLY A 427 43.24 -16.15 -45.06
CA GLY A 427 42.33 -17.05 -45.80
C GLY A 427 42.28 -18.52 -45.32
N SER A 428 41.20 -19.29 -45.39
CA SER A 428 39.95 -19.18 -46.16
C SER A 428 39.04 -20.39 -45.83
N THR A 429 37.71 -20.18 -45.77
CA THR A 429 36.59 -21.05 -46.28
C THR A 429 36.52 -22.54 -45.89
N ALA A 430 35.39 -23.23 -45.64
CA ALA A 430 33.95 -22.97 -45.72
C ALA A 430 33.18 -24.23 -45.18
N GLY A 431 31.88 -24.08 -44.93
CA GLY A 431 30.86 -25.16 -44.96
C GLY A 431 30.63 -25.95 -43.66
N ALA A 432 29.46 -26.49 -43.33
CA ALA A 432 28.06 -26.32 -43.72
C ALA A 432 27.22 -27.23 -42.77
N SER A 433 25.92 -26.92 -42.64
CA SER A 433 24.79 -27.78 -42.17
C SER A 433 24.80 -28.34 -40.73
N ALA A 434 23.89 -27.95 -39.82
CA ALA A 434 22.43 -28.17 -39.76
C ALA A 434 22.00 -29.61 -39.40
N ALA A 435 21.53 -29.82 -38.16
CA ALA A 435 20.54 -30.83 -37.79
C ALA A 435 20.00 -30.60 -36.35
N THR A 436 18.72 -30.26 -36.23
CA THR A 436 17.83 -30.63 -35.10
C THR A 436 17.05 -31.88 -35.57
N PRO A 437 16.52 -32.79 -34.71
CA PRO A 437 15.17 -32.54 -34.16
C PRO A 437 14.74 -33.35 -32.89
N LYS A 438 13.54 -33.00 -32.39
CA LYS A 438 12.46 -33.85 -31.80
C LYS A 438 12.56 -34.43 -30.36
N THR A 439 11.75 -33.81 -29.51
CA THR A 439 10.70 -34.35 -28.62
C THR A 439 10.59 -35.87 -28.39
N GLN A 440 10.55 -36.28 -27.12
CA GLN A 440 9.75 -37.41 -26.64
C GLN A 440 9.14 -37.10 -25.26
N GLN A 441 7.87 -37.45 -25.15
CA GLN A 441 6.94 -37.28 -24.04
C GLN A 441 6.72 -38.69 -23.47
N GLN A 442 6.83 -38.90 -22.16
CA GLN A 442 6.23 -40.08 -21.52
C GLN A 442 6.01 -39.86 -20.01
N GLN A 443 4.77 -40.09 -19.61
CA GLN A 443 4.26 -40.16 -18.26
C GLN A 443 4.64 -41.51 -17.63
N ALA A 444 4.94 -41.54 -16.33
CA ALA A 444 4.73 -42.72 -15.50
C ALA A 444 4.63 -42.32 -14.03
N ALA A 445 3.54 -42.78 -13.40
CA ALA A 445 3.22 -42.66 -11.99
C ALA A 445 4.06 -43.59 -11.11
N ALA A 446 4.32 -43.20 -9.86
CA ALA A 446 4.45 -44.15 -8.74
C ALA A 446 4.34 -43.42 -7.40
N ALA A 447 3.30 -43.78 -6.65
CA ALA A 447 3.11 -43.46 -5.25
C ALA A 447 4.22 -44.05 -4.36
N LYS A 448 4.55 -43.37 -3.25
CA LYS A 448 4.92 -44.03 -1.98
C LYS A 448 4.84 -43.07 -0.80
N ASN A 449 4.10 -43.55 0.20
CA ASN A 449 3.87 -43.00 1.54
C ASN A 449 5.16 -42.60 2.28
N GLY A 450 5.08 -41.48 3.01
CA GLY A 450 6.05 -41.09 4.03
C GLY A 450 5.37 -40.23 5.10
N LYS A 451 4.82 -40.88 6.14
CA LYS A 451 4.38 -40.26 7.40
C LYS A 451 5.58 -39.67 8.16
N SER A 452 5.27 -38.73 9.08
CA SER A 452 5.94 -38.39 10.37
C SER A 452 6.46 -36.92 10.46
N PRO A 453 6.55 -36.29 11.66
CA PRO A 453 5.56 -35.27 12.05
C PRO A 453 6.17 -33.93 12.52
N SER A 454 5.29 -32.92 12.62
CA SER A 454 5.32 -31.72 13.45
C SER A 454 6.57 -31.42 14.31
N LYS A 455 7.19 -30.25 14.09
CA LYS A 455 7.88 -29.48 15.13
C LYS A 455 7.70 -27.97 14.93
N THR A 456 6.83 -27.39 15.74
CA THR A 456 6.78 -25.95 16.06
C THR A 456 7.95 -25.59 16.99
N PRO A 457 8.52 -24.39 16.87
CA PRO A 457 8.88 -23.62 18.06
C PRO A 457 8.26 -22.23 17.93
N GLY A 458 7.47 -21.74 18.89
CA GLY A 458 8.01 -21.39 20.19
C GLY A 458 7.83 -19.87 20.38
N ARG A 459 6.58 -19.51 20.68
CA ARG A 459 6.11 -18.18 21.05
C ARG A 459 7.00 -17.57 22.15
N ARG A 460 7.68 -16.45 21.88
CA ARG A 460 8.41 -15.69 22.91
C ARG A 460 7.77 -14.30 23.11
N ARG A 461 6.77 -14.27 24.00
CA ARG A 461 6.28 -13.04 24.64
C ARG A 461 7.37 -12.51 25.57
N LYS A 462 7.74 -11.24 25.43
CA LYS A 462 8.31 -10.42 26.50
C LYS A 462 7.48 -9.15 26.63
N GLY A 463 6.43 -9.24 27.45
CA GLY A 463 5.85 -8.07 28.10
C GLY A 463 6.77 -7.63 29.24
N ARG A 464 6.99 -6.31 29.37
CA ARG A 464 7.61 -5.72 30.55
C ARG A 464 6.84 -4.47 30.95
N ASN A 465 5.69 -4.68 31.59
CA ASN A 465 5.07 -3.64 32.41
C ASN A 465 5.86 -3.53 33.72
N LYS A 466 6.41 -2.35 33.98
CA LYS A 466 6.86 -1.90 35.32
C LYS A 466 6.07 -0.63 35.64
N CYS A 467 4.97 -0.78 36.37
CA CYS A 467 4.42 0.29 37.17
C CYS A 467 4.66 -0.09 38.63
N ARG A 468 5.48 0.70 39.33
CA ARG A 468 5.77 0.51 40.76
C ARG A 468 5.23 1.74 41.48
N LYS A 469 4.24 1.49 42.35
CA LYS A 469 3.55 2.42 43.24
C LYS A 469 4.49 3.40 43.94
N ARG A 470 4.13 4.68 43.93
CA ARG A 470 4.53 5.65 44.96
C ARG A 470 3.53 5.58 46.13
N LYS A 471 4.07 5.57 47.35
CA LYS A 471 3.42 6.11 48.54
C LYS A 471 3.45 7.63 48.45
#